data_AF-A0A3L7PK55-F1
#
_entry.id   AF-A0A3L7PK55-F1
#
_cell.length_a   1.000
_cell.length_b   1.000
_cell.length_c   1.000
_cell.angle_alpha   90.00
_cell.angle_beta   90.00
_cell.angle_gamma   90.00
#
_symmetry.space_group_name_H-M   'P 1'
#
loop_
_entity.id
_entity.type
_entity.pdbx_description
1 polymer ?
#
loop_
_entity_poly.entity_id
_entity_poly.type
_entity_poly.pdbx_seq_one_letter_code
_entity_poly.pdbx_strand_id
1 'polypeptide(L)' 'QIRVQLSARGWPIVGDGKYGAKSRVEGFIALHAASLMFAHPTTQEPITVTSDWPSAWRTLTSGAGEGNR' A
#
# COMPACT_ATOMS: atom_id res chain seq x y z
N GLN A 1 2.44 2.81 11.64
CA GLN A 1 1.05 3.10 12.08
C GLN A 1 0.01 2.30 11.31
N ILE A 2 -0.12 2.44 9.98
CA ILE A 2 -1.15 1.75 9.17
C ILE A 2 -1.15 0.22 9.40
N ARG A 3 0.02 -0.43 9.31
CA ARG A 3 0.19 -1.89 9.49
C ARG A 3 -0.41 -2.45 10.79
N VAL A 4 -0.01 -1.87 11.93
CA VAL A 4 -0.48 -2.32 13.24
C VAL A 4 -1.96 -2.01 13.47
N GLN A 5 -2.46 -0.88 12.95
CA GLN A 5 -3.87 -0.50 13.07
C GLN A 5 -4.79 -1.44 12.29
N LEU A 6 -4.40 -1.80 11.06
CA LEU A 6 -5.14 -2.76 10.24
C LEU A 6 -5.13 -4.16 10.85
N SER A 7 -3.97 -4.61 11.35
CA SER A 7 -3.85 -5.87 12.09
C SER A 7 -4.70 -5.91 13.36
N ALA A 8 -4.69 -4.84 14.17
CA ALA A 8 -5.50 -4.74 15.39
C ALA A 8 -7.00 -4.83 15.12
N ARG A 9 -7.44 -4.49 13.89
CA ARG A 9 -8.84 -4.62 13.44
C ARG A 9 -9.16 -5.97 12.81
N GLY A 10 -8.20 -6.91 12.79
CA GLY A 10 -8.36 -8.23 12.18
C GLY A 10 -8.06 -8.29 10.67
N TRP A 11 -7.51 -7.22 10.09
CA TRP A 11 -7.26 -7.09 8.65
C TRP A 11 -5.77 -6.86 8.35
N PRO A 12 -4.88 -7.81 8.67
CA PRO A 12 -3.46 -7.64 8.42
C PRO A 12 -3.14 -7.47 6.92
N ILE A 13 -2.18 -6.60 6.61
CA ILE A 13 -1.78 -6.33 5.23
C ILE A 13 -1.11 -7.57 4.62
N VAL A 14 -1.44 -7.89 3.37
CA VAL A 14 -0.83 -9.01 2.63
C VAL A 14 0.71 -8.92 2.64
N GLY A 15 1.39 -10.02 2.93
CA GLY A 15 2.85 -10.08 3.06
C GLY A 15 3.40 -9.58 4.41
N ASP A 16 2.57 -9.03 5.29
CA ASP A 16 2.99 -8.52 6.60
C ASP A 16 3.03 -9.60 7.70
N GLY A 17 4.01 -10.50 7.61
CA GLY A 17 4.16 -11.60 8.58
C GLY A 17 4.32 -11.15 10.03
N LYS A 18 4.92 -9.96 10.27
CA LYS A 18 5.09 -9.39 11.62
C LYS A 18 3.75 -9.09 12.29
N TYR A 19 2.74 -8.72 11.51
CA TYR A 19 1.43 -8.32 12.02
C TYR A 19 0.31 -9.32 11.66
N GLY A 20 0.65 -10.58 11.40
CA GLY A 20 -0.33 -11.67 11.31
C GLY A 20 -0.89 -11.97 9.93
N ALA A 21 -0.27 -11.46 8.86
CA ALA A 21 -0.66 -11.83 7.51
C ALA A 21 -0.37 -13.32 7.25
N LYS A 22 -1.41 -14.08 6.87
CA LYS A 22 -1.29 -15.50 6.49
C LYS A 22 -0.86 -15.68 5.04
N SER A 23 -1.18 -14.70 4.18
CA SER A 23 -0.75 -14.67 2.80
C SER A 23 0.73 -14.29 2.72
N ARG A 24 1.53 -15.21 2.18
CA ARG A 24 2.95 -14.96 1.94
C ARG A 24 3.12 -14.47 0.51
N VAL A 25 3.61 -13.25 0.38
CA VAL A 25 4.09 -12.70 -0.87
C VAL A 25 5.57 -12.43 -0.68
N GLU A 26 6.41 -13.06 -1.49
CA GLU A 26 7.84 -12.98 -1.28
C GLU A 26 8.36 -11.58 -1.59
N GLY A 27 9.16 -11.03 -0.66
CA GLY A 27 9.92 -9.81 -0.87
C GLY A 27 9.20 -8.49 -0.62
N PHE A 28 7.89 -8.45 -0.33
CA PHE A 28 7.21 -7.18 -0.03
C PHE A 28 5.97 -7.29 0.84
N ILE A 29 5.60 -6.14 1.43
CA ILE A 29 4.32 -5.89 2.08
C ILE A 29 3.46 -5.12 1.08
N ALA A 30 2.20 -5.50 0.90
CA ALA A 30 1.26 -4.83 0.00
C ALA A 30 0.77 -3.47 0.56
N LEU A 31 1.72 -2.58 0.91
CA LEU A 31 1.47 -1.21 1.36
C LEU A 31 2.35 -0.23 0.58
N HIS A 32 1.72 0.67 -0.18
CA HIS A 32 2.38 1.59 -1.12
C HIS A 32 1.96 3.02 -0.83
N ALA A 33 2.92 3.93 -0.86
CA ALA A 33 2.66 5.37 -0.76
C ALA A 33 2.42 5.93 -2.16
N ALA A 34 1.16 5.94 -2.60
CA ALA A 34 0.79 6.35 -3.95
C ALA A 34 0.98 7.86 -4.20
N SER A 35 0.88 8.69 -3.17
CA SER A 35 1.11 10.13 -3.27
C SER A 35 1.60 10.72 -1.95
N LEU A 36 2.32 11.83 -2.07
CA LEU A 36 2.76 12.66 -0.95
C LEU A 36 2.55 14.13 -1.34
N MET A 37 1.87 14.88 -0.48
CA MET A 37 1.69 16.32 -0.63
C MET A 37 2.29 17.05 0.55
N PHE A 38 3.07 18.09 0.30
CA PHE A 38 3.69 18.93 1.31
C PHE A 38 3.97 20.33 0.76
N ALA A 39 4.09 21.31 1.65
CA ALA A 39 4.51 22.66 1.25
C ALA A 39 6.00 22.65 0.88
N HIS A 40 6.35 23.24 -0.26
CA HIS A 40 7.74 23.42 -0.65
C HIS A 40 8.48 24.20 0.45
N PRO A 41 9.67 23.76 0.90
CA PRO A 41 10.32 24.31 2.09
C PRO A 41 10.63 25.81 1.98
N THR A 42 10.90 26.31 0.77
CA THR A 42 11.19 27.72 0.51
C THR A 42 9.95 28.53 0.08
N THR A 43 9.29 28.15 -1.02
CA THR A 43 8.15 28.91 -1.56
C THR A 43 6.84 28.73 -0.79
N GLN A 44 6.73 27.73 0.10
CA GLN A 44 5.50 27.34 0.80
C GLN A 44 4.34 26.91 -0.11
N GLU A 45 4.57 26.84 -1.42
CA GLU A 45 3.58 26.37 -2.37
C GLU A 45 3.38 24.85 -2.26
N PRO A 46 2.15 24.36 -2.42
CA PRO A 46 1.88 22.93 -2.32
C PRO A 46 2.54 22.15 -3.47
N ILE A 47 3.32 21.13 -3.11
CA ILE A 47 3.89 20.16 -4.04
C ILE A 47 3.24 18.82 -3.81
N THR A 48 2.84 18.17 -4.90
CA THR A 48 2.36 16.79 -4.90
C THR A 48 3.31 15.93 -5.71
N VAL A 49 3.78 14.85 -5.11
CA VAL A 49 4.55 13.80 -5.78
C VAL A 49 3.70 12.54 -5.81
N THR A 50 3.61 11.89 -6.96
CA THR A 50 2.89 10.63 -7.15
C THR A 50 3.83 9.50 -7.52
N SER A 51 3.49 8.27 -7.14
CA SER A 51 4.24 7.07 -7.50
C SER A 51 3.30 6.02 -8.09
N ASP A 52 3.65 5.54 -9.29
CA ASP A 52 2.91 4.49 -9.97
C ASP A 52 2.84 3.20 -9.15
N TRP A 53 1.82 2.40 -9.45
CA TRP A 53 1.62 1.11 -8.81
C TRP A 53 2.81 0.17 -9.06
N PRO A 54 3.35 -0.52 -8.03
CA PRO A 54 4.43 -1.47 -8.22
C PRO A 54 4.04 -2.59 -9.19
N SER A 55 4.81 -2.80 -10.26
CA SER A 55 4.54 -3.83 -11.27
C SER A 55 4.49 -5.24 -10.67
N ALA A 56 5.29 -5.49 -9.63
CA ALA A 56 5.34 -6.76 -8.88
C ALA A 56 4.00 -7.14 -8.24
N TRP A 57 3.09 -6.18 -8.02
CA TRP A 57 1.79 -6.43 -7.38
C TRP A 57 0.70 -6.84 -8.38
N ARG A 58 0.97 -6.81 -9.69
CA ARG A 58 0.02 -7.27 -10.72
C ARG A 58 -0.44 -8.72 -10.48
N THR A 59 0.43 -9.55 -9.90
CA THR A 59 0.13 -10.93 -9.53
C THR A 59 -0.89 -11.06 -8.40
N LEU A 60 -1.07 -10.02 -7.56
CA LEU A 60 -2.08 -9.98 -6.51
C LEU A 60 -3.49 -9.73 -7.06
N THR A 61 -3.59 -9.08 -8.23
CA THR A 61 -4.87 -8.70 -8.84
C THR A 61 -5.40 -9.74 -9.83
N SER A 62 -4.57 -10.71 -10.26
CA SER A 62 -4.93 -11.70 -11.29
C SER A 62 -5.99 -12.74 -10.87
N GLY A 63 -6.41 -12.75 -9.61
CA GLY A 63 -7.53 -13.54 -9.09
C GLY A 63 -8.73 -12.72 -8.64
N ALA A 64 -8.68 -11.39 -8.74
CA ALA A 64 -9.79 -10.49 -8.43
C ALA A 64 -10.51 -10.11 -9.73
N GLY A 65 -11.10 -11.10 -10.40
CA GLY A 65 -11.98 -10.89 -11.53
C GLY A 65 -13.31 -10.27 -11.08
N GLU A 66 -13.66 -9.15 -11.73
CA GLU A 66 -15.02 -8.75 -12.09
C GLU A 66 -16.01 -8.47 -10.95
N GLY A 67 -15.97 -7.22 -10.46
CA GLY A 67 -17.02 -6.65 -9.63
C GLY A 67 -17.21 -5.16 -9.93
N ASN A 68 -18.07 -4.88 -10.92
CA ASN A 68 -18.81 -3.63 -11.14
C ASN A 68 -17.99 -2.36 -11.46
N ARG A 69 -17.80 -2.11 -12.77
CA ARG A 69 -17.91 -0.74 -13.32
C ARG A 69 -19.31 -0.58 -13.88
#